data_AF-A0A2T0SCN2-F1
#
_entry.id   AF-A0A2T0SCN2-F1
#
_cell.length_a   1.000
_cell.length_b   1.000
_cell.length_c   1.000
_cell.angle_alpha   90.00
_cell.angle_beta   90.00
_cell.angle_gamma   90.00
#
_symmetry.space_group_name_H-M   'P 1'
#
loop_
_entity.id
_entity.type
_entity.pdbx_description
1 polymer ?
#
loop_
_entity_poly.entity_id
_entity_poly.type
_entity_poly.pdbx_seq_one_letter_code
_entity_poly.pdbx_strand_id
1 'polypeptide(L)'
;MSKNLVRRLATLALVPAAALIGLVTVAAPAEAAVVSATTLQTQVVTLSNQARVNAGCKALKVNAALLWAARGHSKYMATTGNFSHTGARNSTFIARAKAAGYSAPRSENIAWGYRSARETVNAWLKSPGHRRNLLDCGAKTFAVGVVYSANGTPYYTQEFGSR
;
A
#
# COMPACT_ATOMS: atom_id res chain seq x y z
N MET A 1 -85.40 -22.61 29.22
CA MET A 1 -85.37 -24.09 29.15
C MET A 1 -84.97 -24.52 27.76
N SER A 2 -84.00 -25.45 27.68
CA SER A 2 -83.59 -26.34 26.58
C SER A 2 -83.52 -25.81 25.13
N LYS A 3 -82.32 -25.64 24.56
CA LYS A 3 -81.44 -26.67 23.94
C LYS A 3 -81.82 -26.94 22.48
N ASN A 4 -81.03 -26.42 21.55
CA ASN A 4 -80.89 -27.01 20.22
C ASN A 4 -79.49 -27.59 20.06
N LEU A 5 -79.49 -28.85 19.65
CA LEU A 5 -78.37 -29.76 19.48
C LEU A 5 -78.02 -29.78 18.00
N VAL A 6 -76.76 -29.55 17.62
CA VAL A 6 -76.20 -30.19 16.43
C VAL A 6 -74.74 -30.56 16.69
N ARG A 7 -74.50 -31.87 16.73
CA ARG A 7 -73.19 -32.52 16.74
C ARG A 7 -72.50 -32.34 15.38
N ARG A 8 -71.20 -32.07 15.39
CA ARG A 8 -70.28 -32.52 14.32
C ARG A 8 -69.03 -33.10 14.95
N LEU A 9 -68.86 -34.41 14.76
CA LEU A 9 -67.59 -35.12 14.90
C LEU A 9 -66.86 -34.99 13.56
N ALA A 10 -65.61 -34.54 13.58
CA ALA A 10 -64.61 -34.88 12.58
C ALA A 10 -63.22 -34.82 13.22
N THR A 11 -62.41 -35.78 12.82
CA THR A 11 -61.21 -36.34 13.45
C THR A 11 -59.94 -35.49 13.40
N LEU A 12 -59.07 -35.75 14.37
CA LEU A 12 -57.66 -35.35 14.43
C LEU A 12 -56.89 -35.68 13.13
N ALA A 13 -56.02 -34.75 12.72
CA ALA A 13 -54.70 -35.09 12.17
C ALA A 13 -53.70 -34.05 12.69
N LEU A 14 -52.89 -34.43 13.68
CA LEU A 14 -51.78 -33.64 14.17
C LEU A 14 -50.59 -33.87 13.23
N VAL A 15 -50.23 -32.86 12.44
CA VAL A 15 -48.97 -32.86 11.68
C VAL A 15 -47.90 -32.23 12.58
N PRO A 16 -46.79 -32.91 12.92
CA PRO A 16 -45.72 -32.28 13.66
C PRO A 16 -44.97 -31.33 12.73
N ALA A 17 -44.97 -30.04 13.05
CA ALA A 17 -44.14 -29.05 12.38
C ALA A 17 -42.67 -29.31 12.73
N ALA A 18 -41.93 -29.94 11.83
CA ALA A 18 -40.48 -30.02 11.91
C ALA A 18 -39.90 -28.64 11.57
N ALA A 19 -39.47 -27.90 12.60
CA ALA A 19 -38.73 -26.66 12.44
C ALA A 19 -37.31 -26.96 11.94
N LEU A 20 -37.09 -26.80 10.64
CA LEU A 20 -35.75 -26.73 10.05
C LEU A 20 -35.10 -25.42 10.48
N ILE A 21 -34.25 -25.49 11.51
CA ILE A 21 -33.32 -24.40 11.87
C ILE A 21 -32.26 -24.36 10.77
N GLY A 22 -32.49 -23.54 9.75
CA GLY A 22 -31.48 -23.21 8.75
C GLY A 22 -30.33 -22.48 9.43
N LEU A 23 -29.17 -23.13 9.52
CA LEU A 23 -27.94 -22.51 10.01
C LEU A 23 -27.46 -21.49 8.96
N VAL A 24 -27.86 -20.23 9.11
CA VAL A 24 -27.29 -19.14 8.31
C VAL A 24 -25.89 -18.86 8.86
N THR A 25 -24.87 -19.43 8.22
CA THR A 25 -23.48 -19.02 8.47
C THR A 25 -23.30 -17.63 7.89
N VAL A 26 -23.35 -16.60 8.74
CA VAL A 26 -22.88 -15.26 8.36
C VAL A 26 -21.36 -15.38 8.20
N ALA A 27 -20.89 -15.45 6.95
CA ALA A 27 -19.47 -15.34 6.68
C ALA A 27 -18.99 -13.96 7.17
N ALA A 28 -18.05 -13.95 8.12
CA ALA A 28 -17.40 -12.72 8.55
C ALA A 28 -16.79 -12.01 7.32
N PRO A 29 -16.86 -10.67 7.24
CA PRO A 29 -16.22 -9.96 6.13
C PRO A 29 -14.74 -10.32 6.12
N ALA A 30 -14.24 -10.81 4.98
CA ALA A 30 -12.83 -11.03 4.79
C ALA A 30 -12.13 -9.67 4.95
N GLU A 31 -11.39 -9.50 6.05
CA GLU A 31 -10.51 -8.35 6.22
C GLU A 31 -9.58 -8.30 5.02
N ALA A 32 -9.70 -7.22 4.22
CA ALA A 32 -8.90 -7.06 3.02
C ALA A 32 -7.42 -7.18 3.40
N ALA A 33 -6.74 -8.22 2.91
CA ALA A 33 -5.37 -8.50 3.27
C ALA A 33 -4.48 -7.28 2.98
N VAL A 34 -3.74 -6.82 3.99
CA VAL A 34 -2.77 -5.73 3.83
C VAL A 34 -1.76 -6.14 2.76
N VAL A 35 -1.67 -5.36 1.68
CA VAL A 35 -0.71 -5.61 0.60
C VAL A 35 0.71 -5.60 1.19
N SER A 36 1.49 -6.64 0.95
CA SER A 36 2.84 -6.71 1.52
C SER A 36 3.70 -5.53 1.07
N ALA A 37 4.64 -5.09 1.93
CA ALA A 37 5.56 -4.00 1.59
C ALA A 37 6.37 -4.31 0.32
N THR A 38 6.79 -5.57 0.14
CA THR A 38 7.49 -6.05 -1.05
C THR A 38 6.62 -5.94 -2.31
N THR A 39 5.34 -6.31 -2.21
CA THR A 39 4.39 -6.18 -3.33
C THR A 39 4.21 -4.71 -3.72
N LEU A 40 3.99 -3.82 -2.73
CA LEU A 40 3.89 -2.38 -2.98
C LEU A 40 5.17 -1.82 -3.61
N GLN A 41 6.33 -2.19 -3.08
CA GLN A 41 7.62 -1.75 -3.61
C GLN A 41 7.78 -2.11 -5.08
N THR A 42 7.55 -3.38 -5.44
CA THR A 42 7.66 -3.87 -6.83
C THR A 42 6.69 -3.13 -7.75
N GLN A 43 5.45 -2.94 -7.33
CA GLN A 43 4.46 -2.22 -8.13
C GLN A 43 4.81 -0.73 -8.31
N VAL A 44 5.33 -0.06 -7.27
CA VAL A 44 5.77 1.34 -7.36
C VAL A 44 6.95 1.46 -8.34
N VAL A 45 7.90 0.53 -8.30
CA VAL A 45 9.01 0.46 -9.27
C VAL A 45 8.48 0.34 -10.70
N THR A 46 7.57 -0.61 -10.95
CA THR A 46 6.97 -0.83 -12.26
C THR A 46 6.22 0.41 -12.77
N LEU A 47 5.34 0.99 -11.95
CA LEU A 47 4.55 2.16 -12.33
C LEU A 47 5.39 3.43 -12.52
N SER A 48 6.47 3.57 -11.75
CA SER A 48 7.44 4.66 -11.93
C SER A 48 8.12 4.56 -13.29
N ASN A 49 8.58 3.37 -13.68
CA ASN A 49 9.19 3.16 -14.98
C ASN A 49 8.19 3.29 -16.13
N GLN A 50 6.93 2.86 -15.95
CA GLN A 50 5.88 3.11 -16.93
C GLN A 50 5.65 4.60 -17.15
N ALA A 51 5.55 5.38 -16.07
CA ALA A 51 5.38 6.83 -16.15
C ALA A 51 6.56 7.52 -16.88
N ARG A 52 7.78 7.03 -16.64
CA ARG A 52 8.98 7.51 -17.35
C ARG A 52 8.95 7.22 -18.83
N VAL A 53 8.63 5.99 -19.23
CA VAL A 53 8.51 5.61 -20.65
C VAL A 53 7.43 6.43 -21.35
N ASN A 54 6.28 6.62 -20.70
CA ASN A 54 5.20 7.45 -21.24
C ASN A 54 5.60 8.93 -21.41
N ALA A 55 6.57 9.41 -20.64
CA ALA A 55 7.12 10.76 -20.74
C ALA A 55 8.34 10.86 -21.68
N GLY A 56 8.70 9.77 -22.39
CA GLY A 56 9.85 9.74 -23.31
C GLY A 56 11.21 9.49 -22.63
N CYS A 57 11.26 9.24 -21.32
CA CYS A 57 12.49 8.86 -20.63
C CYS A 57 12.74 7.34 -20.70
N LYS A 58 14.00 6.93 -20.54
CA LYS A 58 14.35 5.52 -20.35
C LYS A 58 13.91 5.03 -18.95
N ALA A 59 13.51 3.75 -18.89
CA ALA A 59 13.32 3.05 -17.62
C ALA A 59 14.63 3.01 -16.82
N LEU A 60 14.52 3.16 -15.50
CA LEU A 60 15.63 3.14 -14.56
C LEU A 60 15.91 1.71 -14.11
N LYS A 61 17.18 1.41 -13.88
CA LYS A 61 17.61 0.16 -13.25
C LYS A 61 17.49 0.27 -11.73
N VAL A 62 17.00 -0.79 -11.08
CA VAL A 62 16.99 -0.86 -9.62
C VAL A 62 18.42 -1.02 -9.10
N ASN A 63 18.82 -0.20 -8.14
CA ASN A 63 20.15 -0.26 -7.51
C ASN A 63 20.05 -0.66 -6.03
N ALA A 64 20.85 -1.65 -5.61
CA ALA A 64 20.79 -2.18 -4.25
C ALA A 64 21.21 -1.16 -3.18
N ALA A 65 22.27 -0.37 -3.42
CA ALA A 65 22.71 0.65 -2.46
C ALA A 65 21.65 1.74 -2.24
N LEU A 66 20.99 2.19 -3.33
CA LEU A 66 19.84 3.09 -3.22
C LEU A 66 18.66 2.45 -2.47
N LEU A 67 18.44 1.14 -2.64
CA LEU A 67 17.38 0.42 -1.90
C LEU A 67 17.66 0.39 -0.40
N TRP A 68 18.91 0.15 0.00
CA TRP A 68 19.31 0.22 1.40
C TRP A 68 19.06 1.61 2.00
N ALA A 69 19.47 2.66 1.29
CA ALA A 69 19.24 4.05 1.71
C ALA A 69 17.73 4.37 1.83
N ALA A 70 16.96 4.07 0.80
CA ALA A 70 15.53 4.35 0.74
C ALA A 70 14.75 3.58 1.82
N ARG A 71 15.02 2.28 2.01
CA ARG A 71 14.36 1.47 3.04
C ARG A 71 14.74 1.93 4.44
N GLY A 72 15.99 2.32 4.66
CA GLY A 72 16.45 2.90 5.92
C GLY A 72 15.70 4.19 6.27
N HIS A 73 15.52 5.09 5.30
CA HIS A 73 14.77 6.34 5.51
C HIS A 73 13.28 6.10 5.75
N SER A 74 12.65 5.22 4.96
CA SER A 74 11.26 4.81 5.23
C SER A 74 11.08 4.20 6.62
N LYS A 75 12.06 3.41 7.10
CA LYS A 75 12.03 2.88 8.47
C LYS A 75 12.16 3.99 9.51
N TYR A 76 13.03 4.97 9.30
CA TYR A 76 13.16 6.13 10.19
C TYR A 76 11.84 6.90 10.29
N MET A 77 11.23 7.25 9.15
CA MET A 77 9.94 7.95 9.14
C MET A 77 8.83 7.11 9.79
N ALA A 78 8.76 5.81 9.47
CA ALA A 78 7.75 4.91 10.01
C ALA A 78 7.86 4.67 11.53
N THR A 79 9.07 4.76 12.08
CA THR A 79 9.32 4.55 13.52
C THR A 79 9.16 5.82 14.34
N THR A 80 9.49 6.98 13.78
CA THR A 80 9.47 8.25 14.51
C THR A 80 8.21 9.07 14.26
N GLY A 81 7.47 8.78 13.19
CA GLY A 81 6.38 9.62 12.71
C GLY A 81 6.84 10.95 12.07
N ASN A 82 8.15 11.19 12.00
CA ASN A 82 8.71 12.40 11.40
C ASN A 82 8.77 12.26 9.87
N PHE A 83 7.77 12.77 9.16
CA PHE A 83 7.74 12.78 7.70
C PHE A 83 8.56 13.97 7.16
N SER A 84 9.82 13.71 6.81
CA SER A 84 10.78 14.71 6.34
C SER A 84 11.83 14.10 5.42
N HIS A 85 12.40 14.91 4.53
CA HIS A 85 13.60 14.54 3.75
C HIS A 85 14.86 14.42 4.65
N THR A 86 14.82 15.04 5.83
CA THR A 86 15.88 14.96 6.83
C THR A 86 15.67 13.71 7.68
N GLY A 87 16.64 12.81 7.66
CA GLY A 87 16.60 11.54 8.37
C GLY A 87 17.28 11.58 9.72
N ALA A 88 17.54 10.39 10.28
CA ALA A 88 18.29 10.22 11.53
C ALA A 88 19.60 11.03 11.52
N ARG A 89 19.92 11.65 12.66
CA ARG A 89 21.13 12.50 12.85
C ARG A 89 21.26 13.60 11.78
N ASN A 90 20.14 14.21 11.38
CA ASN A 90 20.07 15.24 10.35
C ASN A 90 20.65 14.81 8.98
N SER A 91 20.59 13.52 8.66
CA SER A 91 21.11 13.01 7.39
C SER A 91 20.28 13.49 6.20
N THR A 92 20.94 13.89 5.12
CA THR A 92 20.33 14.15 3.83
C THR A 92 20.24 12.87 2.99
N PHE A 93 19.42 12.86 1.94
CA PHE A 93 19.37 11.73 0.99
C PHE A 93 20.75 11.42 0.38
N ILE A 94 21.55 12.45 0.11
CA ILE A 94 22.93 12.31 -0.38
C ILE A 94 23.79 11.56 0.64
N ALA A 95 23.72 11.96 1.92
CA ALA A 95 24.49 11.31 2.97
C ALA A 95 24.08 9.85 3.15
N ARG A 96 22.77 9.55 3.13
CA ARG A 96 22.23 8.18 3.23
C ARG A 96 22.68 7.31 2.04
N ALA A 97 22.57 7.82 0.82
CA ALA A 97 22.99 7.11 -0.39
C ALA A 97 24.50 6.82 -0.38
N LYS A 98 25.33 7.82 -0.01
CA LYS A 98 26.79 7.65 0.10
C LYS A 98 27.17 6.64 1.19
N ALA A 99 26.52 6.70 2.35
CA ALA A 99 26.74 5.73 3.43
C ALA A 99 26.35 4.30 3.02
N ALA A 100 25.38 4.15 2.11
CA ALA A 100 25.02 2.86 1.51
C ALA A 100 25.94 2.43 0.35
N GLY A 101 27.00 3.19 0.03
CA GLY A 101 27.94 2.89 -1.03
C GLY A 101 27.55 3.42 -2.42
N TYR A 102 26.54 4.29 -2.52
CA TYR A 102 26.13 4.90 -3.79
C TYR A 102 26.72 6.30 -3.96
N SER A 103 27.54 6.50 -4.99
CA SER A 103 28.37 7.72 -5.13
C SER A 103 27.72 8.88 -5.89
N ALA A 104 26.65 8.63 -6.65
CA ALA A 104 26.06 9.63 -7.56
C ALA A 104 24.55 9.87 -7.36
N PRO A 105 24.07 10.13 -6.13
CA PRO A 105 22.65 10.39 -5.86
C PRO A 105 22.20 11.69 -6.54
N ARG A 106 20.95 11.72 -7.01
CA ARG A 106 20.37 12.87 -7.74
C ARG A 106 19.22 13.53 -6.99
N SER A 107 18.27 12.76 -6.50
CA SER A 107 17.04 13.29 -5.90
C SER A 107 16.30 12.24 -5.08
N GLU A 108 15.34 12.71 -4.28
CA GLU A 108 14.48 11.88 -3.43
C GLU A 108 13.01 12.29 -3.61
N ASN A 109 12.11 11.31 -3.62
CA ASN A 109 10.68 11.48 -3.36
C ASN A 109 10.30 10.70 -2.10
N ILE A 110 9.43 11.26 -1.27
CA ILE A 110 8.84 10.56 -0.11
C ILE A 110 7.32 10.60 -0.17
N ALA A 111 6.67 9.60 0.41
CA ALA A 111 5.23 9.56 0.60
C ALA A 111 4.88 8.69 1.81
N TRP A 112 3.66 8.81 2.32
CA TRP A 112 3.13 7.94 3.36
C TRP A 112 1.60 7.86 3.25
N GLY A 113 0.98 6.84 3.86
CA GLY A 113 -0.48 6.73 3.94
C GLY A 113 -1.17 6.08 2.74
N TYR A 114 -0.63 6.21 1.53
CA TYR A 114 -1.21 5.60 0.33
C TYR A 114 -1.18 4.07 0.39
N ARG A 115 -2.31 3.41 0.09
CA ARG A 115 -2.47 1.96 0.25
C ARG A 115 -2.24 1.18 -1.03
N SER A 116 -2.09 1.87 -2.15
CA SER A 116 -1.75 1.28 -3.44
C SER A 116 -0.57 1.99 -4.11
N ALA A 117 0.20 1.24 -4.90
CA ALA A 117 1.28 1.80 -5.70
C ALA A 117 0.79 2.86 -6.71
N ARG A 118 -0.43 2.69 -7.23
CA ARG A 118 -1.05 3.62 -8.17
C ARG A 118 -1.31 4.97 -7.52
N GLU A 119 -1.87 4.99 -6.31
CA GLU A 119 -2.07 6.22 -5.56
C GLU A 119 -0.75 6.94 -5.27
N THR A 120 0.27 6.21 -4.79
CA THR A 120 1.60 6.77 -4.49
C THR A 120 2.24 7.42 -5.72
N VAL A 121 2.31 6.69 -6.85
CA VAL A 121 2.94 7.23 -8.07
C VAL A 121 2.12 8.38 -8.66
N ASN A 122 0.78 8.31 -8.62
CA ASN A 122 -0.07 9.42 -9.05
C ASN A 122 0.12 10.67 -8.18
N ALA A 123 0.27 10.51 -6.87
CA ALA A 123 0.52 11.62 -5.95
C ALA A 123 1.87 12.30 -6.27
N TRP A 124 2.92 11.53 -6.53
CA TRP A 124 4.19 12.09 -6.99
C TRP A 124 4.07 12.79 -8.35
N LEU A 125 3.37 12.19 -9.32
CA LEU A 125 3.18 12.79 -10.64
C LEU A 125 2.35 14.08 -10.63
N LYS A 126 1.48 14.28 -9.64
CA LYS A 126 0.68 15.49 -9.44
C LYS A 126 1.42 16.59 -8.68
N SER A 127 2.48 16.24 -7.93
CA SER A 127 3.32 17.22 -7.23
C SER A 127 4.45 17.70 -8.15
N PRO A 128 4.58 19.00 -8.47
CA PRO A 128 5.60 19.49 -9.40
C PRO A 128 7.05 19.09 -9.03
N GLY A 129 7.40 19.16 -7.74
CA GLY A 129 8.73 18.78 -7.25
C GLY A 129 9.00 17.28 -7.41
N HIS A 130 8.06 16.44 -6.98
CA HIS A 130 8.20 14.99 -7.08
C HIS A 130 8.15 14.49 -8.53
N ARG A 131 7.29 15.08 -9.36
CA ARG A 131 7.18 14.82 -10.79
C ARG A 131 8.50 15.11 -11.50
N ARG A 132 9.13 16.25 -11.20
CA ARG A 132 10.43 16.63 -11.79
C ARG A 132 11.50 15.57 -11.51
N ASN A 133 11.57 15.06 -10.27
CA ASN A 133 12.51 14.00 -9.91
C ASN A 133 12.19 12.70 -10.65
N LEU A 134 10.92 12.28 -10.64
CA LEU A 134 10.46 11.04 -11.26
C LEU A 134 10.68 11.01 -12.78
N LEU A 135 10.54 12.16 -13.44
CA LEU A 135 10.67 12.32 -14.89
C LEU A 135 12.01 12.96 -15.32
N ASP A 136 13.02 13.00 -14.45
CA ASP A 136 14.37 13.41 -14.86
C ASP A 136 14.99 12.33 -15.77
N CYS A 137 15.05 12.58 -17.08
CA CYS A 137 15.66 11.66 -18.05
C CYS A 137 17.19 11.49 -17.85
N GLY A 138 17.82 12.36 -17.05
CA GLY A 138 19.22 12.23 -16.63
C GLY A 138 19.47 11.11 -15.62
N ALA A 139 18.45 10.70 -14.85
CA ALA A 139 18.56 9.55 -13.94
C ALA A 139 18.76 8.23 -14.72
N LYS A 140 19.56 7.32 -14.14
CA LYS A 140 19.90 6.01 -14.72
C LYS A 140 19.53 4.85 -13.81
N THR A 141 19.59 5.08 -12.50
CA THR A 141 19.20 4.13 -11.47
C THR A 141 18.23 4.76 -10.48
N PHE A 142 17.50 3.91 -9.79
CA PHE A 142 16.69 4.30 -8.64
C PHE A 142 16.46 3.12 -7.71
N ALA A 143 15.80 3.37 -6.58
CA ALA A 143 15.16 2.32 -5.81
C ALA A 143 13.97 2.90 -5.05
N VAL A 144 13.09 2.01 -4.57
CA VAL A 144 11.97 2.36 -3.70
C VAL A 144 12.09 1.51 -2.44
N GLY A 145 12.03 2.14 -1.27
CA GLY A 145 11.94 1.46 0.01
C GLY A 145 10.57 1.66 0.62
N VAL A 146 9.87 0.57 0.94
CA VAL A 146 8.55 0.59 1.60
C VAL A 146 8.64 -0.02 2.98
N VAL A 147 8.15 0.68 4.00
CA VAL A 147 8.12 0.19 5.38
C VAL A 147 6.79 0.56 6.03
N TYR A 148 6.15 -0.40 6.68
CA TYR A 148 4.98 -0.15 7.51
C TYR A 148 5.39 0.36 8.91
N SER A 149 4.70 1.38 9.40
CA SER A 149 4.72 1.76 10.82
C SER A 149 3.92 0.76 11.66
N ALA A 150 4.00 0.89 12.99
CA ALA A 150 3.31 -0.02 13.93
C ALA A 150 1.78 -0.02 13.76
N ASN A 151 1.19 1.12 13.38
CA ASN A 151 -0.25 1.23 13.07
C ASN A 151 -0.60 0.78 11.63
N GLY A 152 0.32 0.08 10.96
CA GLY A 152 0.12 -0.43 9.62
C GLY A 152 0.12 0.65 8.54
N THR A 153 0.54 1.89 8.78
CA THR A 153 0.63 2.92 7.74
C THR A 153 1.90 2.74 6.89
N PRO A 154 1.82 2.65 5.55
CA PRO A 154 3.00 2.51 4.71
C PRO A 154 3.73 3.85 4.52
N TYR A 155 5.05 3.80 4.58
CA TYR A 155 5.97 4.88 4.26
C TYR A 155 6.83 4.49 3.07
N TYR A 156 7.05 5.44 2.18
CA TYR A 156 7.73 5.28 0.90
C TYR A 156 8.87 6.28 0.80
N THR A 157 10.01 5.80 0.34
CA THR A 157 11.13 6.62 -0.09
C THR A 157 11.55 6.12 -1.47
N GLN A 158 11.73 7.03 -2.41
CA GLN A 158 12.21 6.75 -3.76
C GLN A 158 13.47 7.59 -4.01
N GLU A 159 14.60 6.93 -4.17
CA GLU A 159 15.91 7.54 -4.34
C GLU A 159 16.38 7.36 -5.78
N PHE A 160 16.91 8.41 -6.41
CA PHE A 160 17.36 8.41 -7.79
C PHE A 160 18.86 8.62 -7.91
N GLY A 161 19.47 8.05 -8.95
CA GLY A 161 20.90 8.08 -9.18
C GLY A 161 21.32 8.24 -10.63
N SER A 162 22.55 8.72 -10.83
CA SER A 162 23.13 9.03 -12.15
C SER A 162 23.85 7.87 -12.83
N ARG A 163 24.07 6.75 -12.15
CA ARG A 163 24.88 5.61 -12.60
C ARG A 163 24.27 4.29 -12.18
#